data_AF-A0A9Q9XY49-F1
#
_entry.id   AF-A0A9Q9XY49-F1
#
_cell.length_a   1.000
_cell.length_b   1.000
_cell.length_c   1.000
_cell.angle_alpha   90.00
_cell.angle_beta   90.00
_cell.angle_gamma   90.00
#
_symmetry.space_group_name_H-M   'P 1'
#
loop_
_entity.id
_entity.type
_entity.pdbx_description
1 polymer ?
#
loop_
_entity_poly.entity_id
_entity_poly.type
_entity_poly.pdbx_seq_one_letter_code
_entity_poly.pdbx_strand_id
1 'polypeptide(L)'
;MTCSEEAEAQFAEIELLLSMFPSEEELQVDELSHAELRAYVEGSAHTPPSIRPQFNIKLKVENPAVSITLLCTYPTDYPKVLPDIAVRVKVLTWKRIMIRHREDVPFDNTWTEERTDSLRKFTGFHEASFDTHGTRGKSMDLGQLLSVP
;
A
#
# COMPACT_ATOMS: atom_id res chain seq x y z
N MET A 1 -1.16 34.28 -12.10
CA MET A 1 -1.75 33.19 -11.31
C MET A 1 -0.60 32.26 -10.99
N THR A 2 -0.29 32.09 -9.71
CA THR A 2 0.82 31.24 -9.28
C THR A 2 0.35 29.79 -9.27
N CYS A 3 1.19 28.87 -9.74
CA CYS A 3 0.98 27.44 -9.56
C CYS A 3 0.86 27.14 -8.04
N SER A 4 0.19 26.05 -7.67
CA SER A 4 0.11 25.63 -6.26
C SER A 4 1.46 25.07 -5.82
N GLU A 5 1.91 25.39 -4.59
CA GLU A 5 3.15 24.87 -4.01
C GLU A 5 3.19 23.33 -4.01
N GLU A 6 2.02 22.69 -3.86
CA GLU A 6 1.84 21.23 -3.93
C GLU A 6 2.21 20.67 -5.30
N ALA A 7 1.79 21.31 -6.38
CA ALA A 7 2.06 20.84 -7.74
C ALA A 7 3.55 20.98 -8.08
N GLU A 8 4.17 22.08 -7.63
CA GLU A 8 5.62 22.29 -7.77
C GLU A 8 6.41 21.21 -7.01
N ALA A 9 6.01 20.90 -5.77
CA ALA A 9 6.63 19.86 -4.97
C ALA A 9 6.48 18.47 -5.61
N GLN A 10 5.28 18.12 -6.08
CA GLN A 10 5.02 16.86 -6.79
C GLN A 10 5.89 16.72 -8.04
N PHE A 11 5.96 17.77 -8.86
CA PHE A 11 6.74 17.76 -10.09
C PHE A 11 8.25 17.65 -9.80
N ALA A 12 8.76 18.45 -8.87
CA ALA A 12 10.17 18.43 -8.48
C ALA A 12 10.62 17.05 -7.97
N GLU A 13 9.77 16.36 -7.19
CA GLU A 13 10.09 15.01 -6.71
C GLU A 13 10.09 13.98 -7.85
N ILE A 14 9.14 14.05 -8.78
CA ILE A 14 9.11 13.14 -9.94
C ILE A 14 10.35 13.33 -10.83
N GLU A 15 10.75 14.58 -11.10
CA GLU A 15 11.96 14.88 -11.87
C GLU A 15 13.23 14.40 -11.14
N LEU A 16 13.27 14.53 -9.80
CA LEU A 16 14.35 13.97 -9.01
C LEU A 16 14.40 12.44 -9.13
N LEU A 17 13.26 11.77 -9.04
CA LEU A 17 13.17 10.31 -9.21
C LEU A 17 13.62 9.88 -10.61
N LEU A 18 13.20 10.59 -11.66
CA LEU A 18 13.68 10.37 -13.04
C LEU A 18 15.20 10.51 -13.15
N SER A 19 15.81 11.43 -12.38
CA SER A 19 17.28 11.53 -12.29
C SER A 19 17.93 10.40 -11.50
N MET A 20 17.27 9.87 -10.47
CA MET A 20 17.79 8.78 -9.64
C MET A 20 17.71 7.41 -10.33
N PHE A 21 16.70 7.22 -11.19
CA PHE A 21 16.43 5.98 -11.92
C PHE A 21 16.49 6.22 -13.43
N PRO A 22 17.70 6.26 -14.03
CA PRO A 22 17.87 6.61 -15.44
C PRO A 22 17.36 5.54 -16.40
N SER A 23 17.04 4.34 -15.92
CA SER A 23 16.53 3.24 -16.72
C SER A 23 15.00 3.23 -16.76
N GLU A 24 14.43 3.22 -17.96
CA GLU A 24 12.98 3.05 -18.19
C GLU A 24 12.45 1.67 -17.74
N GLU A 25 13.35 0.71 -17.46
CA GLU A 25 12.97 -0.55 -16.84
C GLU A 25 12.71 -0.41 -15.34
N GLU A 26 13.39 0.53 -14.69
CA GLU A 26 13.39 0.75 -13.24
C GLU A 26 12.31 1.72 -12.80
N LEU A 27 12.11 2.84 -13.50
CA LEU A 27 11.07 3.82 -13.19
C LEU A 27 10.24 4.10 -14.45
N GLN A 28 8.92 4.08 -14.29
CA GLN A 28 7.96 4.40 -15.35
C GLN A 28 6.91 5.35 -14.81
N VAL A 29 6.87 6.55 -15.36
CA VAL A 29 5.87 7.58 -15.02
C VAL A 29 4.79 7.58 -16.09
N ASP A 30 3.53 7.76 -15.70
CA ASP A 30 2.44 7.93 -16.66
C ASP A 30 2.60 9.26 -17.41
N GLU A 31 2.85 9.19 -18.72
CA GLU A 31 3.21 10.33 -19.56
C GLU A 31 2.13 11.42 -19.57
N LEU A 32 0.85 11.03 -19.54
CA LEU A 32 -0.26 11.99 -19.58
C LEU A 32 -0.34 12.78 -18.28
N SER A 33 -0.29 12.09 -17.14
CA SER A 33 -0.31 12.74 -15.82
C SER A 33 0.90 13.64 -15.60
N HIS A 34 2.07 13.25 -16.10
CA HIS A 34 3.30 14.02 -16.01
C HIS A 34 3.29 15.24 -16.91
N ALA A 35 2.81 15.11 -18.15
CA ALA A 35 2.68 16.23 -19.09
C ALA A 35 1.67 17.27 -18.59
N GLU A 36 0.53 16.85 -18.03
CA GLU A 36 -0.48 17.75 -17.46
C GLU A 36 0.09 18.51 -16.25
N LEU A 37 0.76 17.80 -15.34
CA LEU A 37 1.42 18.41 -14.18
C LEU A 37 2.50 19.41 -14.60
N ARG A 38 3.36 19.03 -15.56
CA ARG A 38 4.40 19.90 -16.11
C ARG A 38 3.79 21.16 -16.70
N ALA A 39 2.78 21.02 -17.56
CA ALA A 39 2.14 22.16 -18.21
C ALA A 39 1.54 23.14 -17.19
N TYR A 40 0.96 22.63 -16.09
CA TYR A 40 0.43 23.46 -15.01
C TYR A 40 1.54 24.17 -14.21
N VAL A 41 2.63 23.46 -13.89
CA VAL A 41 3.78 24.02 -13.15
C VAL A 41 4.54 25.07 -13.97
N GLU A 42 4.75 24.82 -15.25
CA GLU A 42 5.42 25.76 -16.17
C GLU A 42 4.52 26.94 -16.58
N GLY A 43 3.25 26.94 -16.19
CA GLY A 43 2.27 28.00 -16.47
C GLY A 43 1.68 27.97 -17.89
N SER A 44 1.95 26.90 -18.66
CA SER A 44 1.35 26.66 -19.98
C SER A 44 -0.13 26.26 -19.89
N ALA A 45 -0.53 25.62 -18.79
CA ALA A 45 -1.92 25.32 -18.46
C ALA A 45 -2.40 26.18 -17.27
N HIS A 46 -3.63 26.68 -17.35
CA HIS A 46 -4.21 27.56 -16.33
C HIS A 46 -5.16 26.85 -15.37
N THR A 47 -5.54 25.62 -15.68
CA THR A 47 -6.39 24.77 -14.84
C THR A 47 -5.54 23.76 -14.07
N PRO A 48 -5.86 23.47 -12.80
CA PRO A 48 -5.18 22.42 -12.05
C PRO A 48 -5.24 21.06 -12.77
N PRO A 49 -4.22 20.20 -12.60
CA PRO A 49 -4.21 18.87 -13.19
C PRO A 49 -5.42 18.06 -12.74
N SER A 50 -6.13 17.50 -13.71
CA SER A 50 -7.28 16.62 -13.46
C SER A 50 -6.85 15.18 -13.18
N ILE A 51 -5.68 14.79 -13.68
CA ILE A 51 -5.10 13.47 -13.52
C ILE A 51 -4.09 13.51 -12.36
N ARG A 52 -4.23 12.58 -11.42
CA ARG A 52 -3.25 12.40 -10.35
C ARG A 52 -1.97 11.81 -10.94
N PRO A 53 -0.77 12.35 -10.61
CA PRO A 53 0.49 11.77 -11.03
C PRO A 53 0.63 10.33 -10.55
N GLN A 54 0.99 9.43 -11.47
CA GLN A 54 1.21 8.02 -11.18
C GLN A 54 2.51 7.54 -11.78
N PHE A 55 3.24 6.72 -11.02
CA PHE A 55 4.45 6.08 -11.49
C PHE A 55 4.67 4.75 -10.80
N ASN A 56 5.52 3.91 -11.38
CA ASN A 56 5.96 2.69 -10.75
C ASN A 56 7.48 2.58 -10.73
N ILE A 57 8.00 2.04 -9.63
CA ILE A 57 9.43 1.75 -9.44
C ILE A 57 9.60 0.24 -9.30
N LYS A 58 10.43 -0.36 -10.14
CA LYS A 58 10.81 -1.76 -10.11
C LYS A 58 12.18 -1.90 -9.45
N LEU A 59 12.17 -2.42 -8.23
CA LEU A 59 13.37 -2.72 -7.46
C LEU A 59 13.76 -4.19 -7.66
N LYS A 60 15.04 -4.43 -7.93
CA LYS A 60 15.64 -5.78 -7.93
C LYS A 60 16.49 -5.91 -6.67
N VAL A 61 16.08 -6.77 -5.75
CA VAL A 61 16.86 -7.13 -4.57
C VAL A 61 17.66 -8.38 -4.89
N GLU A 62 18.96 -8.40 -4.62
CA GLU A 62 19.84 -9.51 -5.02
C GLU A 62 19.87 -10.65 -3.99
N ASN A 63 19.53 -10.40 -2.72
CA ASN A 63 19.57 -11.41 -1.67
C ASN A 63 18.41 -11.28 -0.66
N PRO A 64 17.34 -12.08 -0.78
CA PRO A 64 17.07 -13.03 -1.87
C PRO A 64 16.78 -12.32 -3.20
N ALA A 65 17.09 -12.97 -4.32
CA ALA A 65 16.79 -12.47 -5.67
C ALA A 65 15.28 -12.29 -5.86
N VAL A 66 14.77 -11.07 -5.66
CA VAL A 66 13.34 -10.75 -5.68
C VAL A 66 13.12 -9.44 -6.42
N SER A 67 12.11 -9.44 -7.29
CA SER A 67 11.61 -8.22 -7.94
C SER A 67 10.41 -7.69 -7.17
N ILE A 68 10.51 -6.43 -6.75
CA ILE A 68 9.49 -5.66 -6.06
C ILE A 68 9.04 -4.54 -7.01
N THR A 69 7.74 -4.32 -7.14
CA THR A 69 7.18 -3.19 -7.88
C THR A 69 6.39 -2.32 -6.93
N LEU A 70 6.82 -1.07 -6.77
CA LEU A 70 6.09 -0.02 -6.07
C LEU A 70 5.23 0.69 -7.10
N LEU A 71 3.93 0.81 -6.86
CA LEU A 71 3.03 1.67 -7.62
C LEU A 71 2.67 2.83 -6.72
N CYS A 72 3.01 4.04 -7.14
CA CYS A 72 2.81 5.26 -6.37
C CYS A 72 1.80 6.15 -7.08
N THR A 73 0.89 6.76 -6.31
CA THR A 73 -0.07 7.76 -6.80
C THR A 73 -0.07 8.96 -5.85
N TYR A 74 0.16 10.15 -6.39
CA TYR A 74 0.15 11.38 -5.60
C TYR A 74 -1.27 11.92 -5.46
N PRO A 75 -1.77 12.16 -4.23
CA PRO A 75 -2.97 12.96 -4.03
C PRO A 75 -2.69 14.42 -4.38
N THR A 76 -3.74 15.17 -4.72
CA THR A 76 -3.64 16.58 -5.09
C THR A 76 -2.99 17.44 -4.00
N ASP A 77 -3.18 17.06 -2.74
CA ASP A 77 -2.67 17.77 -1.56
C ASP A 77 -1.29 17.27 -1.09
N TYR A 78 -0.61 16.38 -1.84
CA TYR A 78 0.77 16.00 -1.53
C TYR A 78 1.68 17.23 -1.63
N PRO A 79 2.57 17.50 -0.65
CA PRO A 79 3.05 16.59 0.40
C PRO A 79 2.31 16.62 1.74
N LYS A 80 1.23 17.40 1.88
CA LYS A 80 0.47 17.49 3.15
C LYS A 80 -0.20 16.16 3.50
N VAL A 81 -0.62 15.41 2.48
CA VAL A 81 -1.15 14.06 2.60
C VAL A 81 -0.19 13.09 1.93
N LEU A 82 0.08 11.96 2.58
CA LEU A 82 0.99 10.92 2.05
C LEU A 82 0.46 10.28 0.76
N PRO A 83 1.35 9.80 -0.12
CA PRO A 83 0.95 9.14 -1.35
C PRO A 83 0.36 7.76 -1.09
N ASP A 84 -0.49 7.31 -2.01
CA ASP A 84 -0.93 5.92 -2.03
C ASP A 84 0.17 5.07 -2.68
N ILE A 85 0.69 4.09 -1.93
CA ILE A 85 1.76 3.19 -2.37
C ILE A 85 1.28 1.75 -2.28
N ALA A 86 1.09 1.13 -3.43
CA ALA A 86 0.81 -0.30 -3.54
C ALA A 86 2.09 -1.07 -3.88
N VAL A 87 2.46 -2.02 -3.02
CA VAL A 87 3.64 -2.86 -3.21
C VAL A 87 3.24 -4.22 -3.77
N ARG A 88 3.85 -4.61 -4.89
CA ARG A 88 3.68 -5.93 -5.50
C ARG A 88 4.99 -6.68 -5.48
N VAL A 89 4.99 -7.86 -4.87
CA VAL A 89 6.13 -8.78 -4.85
C VAL A 89 5.70 -10.08 -5.52
N LYS A 90 6.27 -10.42 -6.68
CA LYS A 90 5.80 -11.56 -7.50
C LYS A 90 5.80 -12.89 -6.75
N VAL A 91 6.70 -13.08 -5.79
CA VAL A 91 6.83 -14.32 -5.01
C VAL A 91 5.87 -14.41 -3.81
N LEU A 92 5.30 -13.28 -3.38
CA LEU A 92 4.34 -13.22 -2.28
C LEU A 92 2.92 -13.31 -2.86
N THR A 93 2.42 -14.54 -2.97
CA THR A 93 1.02 -14.79 -3.31
C THR A 93 0.24 -15.16 -2.05
N TRP A 94 -1.03 -14.76 -1.97
CA TRP A 94 -1.96 -15.14 -0.90
C TRP A 94 -2.07 -16.66 -0.73
N LYS A 95 -1.80 -17.44 -1.79
CA LYS A 95 -1.69 -18.91 -1.76
C LYS A 95 -0.50 -19.43 -0.93
N ARG A 96 0.46 -18.58 -0.59
CA ARG A 96 1.68 -18.90 0.18
C ARG A 96 1.80 -18.12 1.48
N ILE A 97 0.68 -17.63 2.04
CA ILE A 97 0.64 -17.28 3.46
C ILE A 97 0.65 -18.60 4.23
N MET A 98 1.82 -19.22 4.30
CA MET A 98 2.05 -20.38 5.17
C MET A 98 2.25 -19.84 6.57
N ILE A 99 1.51 -20.36 7.55
CA ILE A 99 1.84 -20.18 8.96
C ILE A 99 3.26 -20.73 9.14
N ARG A 100 4.25 -19.84 9.22
CA ARG A 100 5.65 -20.21 9.38
C ARG A 100 5.96 -20.70 10.79
N HIS A 101 5.22 -20.17 11.75
CA HIS A 101 5.40 -20.42 13.16
C HIS A 101 4.02 -20.50 13.80
N ARG A 102 3.68 -21.67 14.34
CA ARG A 102 2.43 -21.94 15.04
C ARG A 102 2.79 -22.15 16.51
N GLU A 103 2.24 -21.31 17.37
CA GLU A 103 2.32 -21.48 18.82
C GLU A 103 0.98 -22.03 19.28
N ASP A 104 0.98 -23.30 19.69
CA ASP A 104 -0.20 -23.93 20.29
C ASP A 104 -0.12 -23.74 21.80
N VAL A 105 -1.14 -23.12 22.38
CA VAL A 105 -1.27 -22.98 23.84
C VAL A 105 -2.49 -23.79 24.28
N PRO A 106 -2.35 -24.73 25.23
CA PRO A 106 -3.47 -25.53 25.68
C PRO A 106 -4.54 -24.65 26.34
N PHE A 107 -5.80 -24.79 25.88
CA PHE A 107 -6.94 -24.10 26.45
C PHE A 107 -7.42 -24.85 27.70
N ASP A 108 -7.18 -24.28 28.88
CA ASP A 108 -7.54 -24.85 30.18
C ASP A 108 -8.47 -23.90 30.97
N ASN A 109 -8.88 -24.31 32.17
CA ASN A 109 -9.83 -23.54 32.98
C ASN A 109 -9.15 -22.37 33.72
N THR A 110 -7.85 -22.15 33.50
CA THR A 110 -7.03 -21.12 34.15
C THR A 110 -6.70 -19.95 33.23
N TRP A 111 -7.30 -19.91 32.03
CA TRP A 111 -7.14 -18.78 31.12
C TRP A 111 -7.74 -17.51 31.71
N THR A 112 -6.92 -16.47 31.79
CA THR A 112 -7.30 -15.12 32.21
C THR A 112 -7.15 -14.16 31.03
N GLU A 113 -7.89 -13.05 31.07
CA GLU A 113 -7.78 -11.97 30.07
C GLU A 113 -6.32 -11.47 29.96
N GLU A 114 -5.62 -11.34 31.09
CA GLU A 114 -4.20 -10.96 31.16
C GLU A 114 -3.29 -11.92 30.37
N ARG A 115 -3.58 -13.22 30.43
CA ARG A 115 -2.81 -14.25 29.70
C ARG A 115 -3.10 -14.17 28.20
N THR A 116 -4.34 -13.91 27.81
CA THR A 116 -4.72 -13.67 26.41
C THR A 116 -4.03 -12.42 25.86
N ASP A 117 -4.03 -11.33 26.63
CA ASP A 117 -3.36 -10.09 26.23
C ASP A 117 -1.84 -10.26 26.12
N SER A 118 -1.22 -11.10 26.96
CA SER A 118 0.22 -11.39 26.87
C SER A 118 0.63 -12.09 25.55
N LEU A 119 -0.31 -12.75 24.87
CA LEU A 119 -0.06 -13.40 23.57
C LEU A 119 -0.24 -12.44 22.38
N ARG A 120 -0.79 -11.24 22.59
CA ARG A 120 -0.96 -10.23 21.55
C ARG A 120 0.38 -9.58 21.22
N LYS A 121 1.01 -10.04 20.14
CA LYS A 121 2.28 -9.48 19.64
C LYS A 121 2.13 -8.12 18.97
N PHE A 122 0.90 -7.73 18.62
CA PHE A 122 0.60 -6.47 17.94
C PHE A 122 -0.49 -5.70 18.70
N THR A 123 -0.29 -4.40 18.87
CA THR A 123 -1.23 -3.48 19.54
C THR A 123 -1.94 -2.60 18.52
N GLY A 124 -3.15 -2.12 18.82
CA GLY A 124 -3.91 -1.21 17.95
C GLY A 124 -4.75 -1.92 16.87
N PHE A 125 -4.89 -3.24 16.94
CA PHE A 125 -5.79 -4.01 16.11
C PHE A 125 -7.06 -4.35 16.87
N HIS A 126 -8.20 -4.28 16.20
CA HIS A 126 -9.48 -4.76 16.74
C HIS A 126 -9.68 -6.20 16.30
N GLU A 127 -9.88 -7.11 17.24
CA GLU A 127 -10.07 -8.53 16.95
C GLU A 127 -11.42 -8.76 16.26
N ALA A 128 -11.38 -9.20 15.01
CA ALA A 128 -12.55 -9.59 14.25
C ALA A 128 -12.79 -11.09 14.46
N SER A 129 -13.79 -11.43 15.28
CA SER A 129 -14.22 -12.82 15.44
C SER A 129 -15.25 -13.18 14.37
N PHE A 130 -15.05 -14.31 13.69
CA PHE A 130 -15.96 -14.79 12.66
C PHE A 130 -16.64 -16.08 13.16
N ASP A 131 -17.97 -16.13 13.10
CA ASP A 131 -18.67 -17.40 13.35
C ASP A 131 -18.40 -18.36 12.18
N THR A 132 -17.88 -19.54 12.50
CA THR A 132 -17.57 -20.60 11.53
C THR A 132 -18.75 -21.54 11.27
N HIS A 133 -19.91 -21.30 11.90
CA HIS A 133 -21.16 -22.04 11.66
C HIS A 133 -21.83 -21.67 10.32
N GLY A 134 -21.08 -21.75 9.22
CA GLY A 134 -21.62 -21.79 7.86
C GLY A 134 -21.79 -23.23 7.39
N THR A 135 -22.98 -23.60 6.91
CA THR A 135 -23.25 -24.88 6.24
C THR A 135 -22.21 -25.12 5.16
N ARG A 136 -21.46 -26.23 5.26
CA ARG A 136 -20.39 -26.66 4.32
C ARG A 136 -20.81 -26.50 2.85
N GLY A 137 -20.59 -25.32 2.29
CA GLY A 137 -20.71 -24.99 0.88
C GLY A 137 -19.39 -24.34 0.47
N LYS A 138 -18.82 -24.78 -0.65
CA LYS A 138 -17.55 -24.30 -1.21
C LYS A 138 -17.67 -22.86 -1.75
N SER A 139 -18.07 -21.93 -0.91
CA SER A 139 -18.02 -20.49 -1.16
C SER A 139 -17.24 -19.88 0.00
N MET A 140 -16.26 -19.02 -0.31
CA MET A 140 -15.66 -18.13 0.69
C MET A 140 -16.72 -17.08 1.08
N ASP A 141 -17.77 -17.49 1.77
CA ASP A 141 -18.55 -16.55 2.57
C ASP A 141 -17.73 -16.34 3.84
N LEU A 142 -17.13 -15.15 3.91
CA LEU A 142 -16.55 -14.61 5.13
C LEU A 142 -17.63 -14.75 6.21
N GLY A 143 -17.36 -15.55 7.24
CA GLY A 143 -18.31 -15.80 8.33
C GLY A 143 -18.91 -14.50 8.87
N GLN A 144 -20.03 -14.57 9.57
CA GLN A 144 -20.59 -13.35 10.15
C GLN A 144 -19.61 -12.80 11.19
N LEU A 145 -19.19 -11.55 10.97
CA LEU A 145 -18.37 -10.82 11.92
C LEU A 145 -19.23 -10.61 13.17
N LEU A 146 -18.79 -11.13 14.30
CA LEU A 146 -19.44 -10.85 15.57
C LEU A 146 -19.21 -9.38 15.87
N SER A 147 -20.28 -8.59 15.89
CA SER A 147 -20.22 -7.22 16.39
C SER A 147 -19.96 -7.28 17.90
N VAL A 148 -18.77 -6.90 18.33
CA VAL A 148 -18.50 -6.59 19.74
C VAL A 148 -19.24 -5.28 20.04
N PRO A 149 -20.08 -5.20 21.09
CA PRO A 149 -20.69 -3.94 21.51
C PRO A 149 -19.65 -2.92 21.99
#